data_AF-Q02BW3-F1
#
_entry.id   AF-Q02BW3-F1
#
_cell.length_a   1.000
_cell.length_b   1.000
_cell.length_c   1.000
_cell.angle_alpha   90.00
_cell.angle_beta   90.00
_cell.angle_gamma   90.00
#
_symmetry.space_group_name_H-M   'P 1'
#
loop_
_entity.id
_entity.type
_entity.pdbx_description
1 polymer ?
#
loop_
_entity_poly.entity_id
_entity_poly.type
_entity_poly.pdbx_seq_one_letter_code
_entity_poly.pdbx_strand_id
1 'polypeptide(L)'
;MSKMQPMFLPRVENNPQPGPYADAVQMMQSAGQEYPQIWHLFAFQPRATGHLARFTQEIMREPGPLSPGLRELIAAFTSARNDCPF
;
A
#
# COMPACT_ATOMS: atom_id res chain seq x y z
N MET A 1 5.90 15.85 -16.26
CA MET A 1 5.71 14.71 -15.35
C MET A 1 5.99 15.22 -13.95
N SER A 2 5.02 15.13 -13.05
CA SER A 2 5.24 15.49 -11.63
C SER A 2 6.16 14.44 -11.02
N LYS A 3 7.24 14.86 -10.36
CA LYS A 3 8.14 13.96 -9.65
C LYS A 3 7.48 13.63 -8.31
N MET A 4 7.29 12.35 -8.00
CA MET A 4 6.73 11.91 -6.73
C MET A 4 7.51 12.54 -5.56
N GLN A 5 6.79 13.05 -4.57
CA GLN A 5 7.42 13.58 -3.35
C GLN A 5 8.04 12.44 -2.54
N PRO A 6 9.24 12.63 -1.97
CA PRO A 6 9.85 11.64 -1.07
C PRO A 6 8.95 11.30 0.11
N MET A 7 9.06 10.07 0.61
CA MET A 7 8.30 9.65 1.79
C MET A 7 8.77 10.41 3.04
N PHE A 8 7.83 10.73 3.95
CA PHE A 8 8.15 11.31 5.25
C PHE A 8 9.08 10.41 6.11
N LEU A 9 9.08 9.09 5.86
CA LEU A 9 9.88 8.09 6.56
C LEU A 9 11.06 7.64 5.69
N PRO A 10 12.17 8.39 5.60
CA PRO A 10 13.27 8.09 4.68
C PRO A 10 13.93 6.74 4.95
N ARG A 11 13.92 6.27 6.21
CA ARG A 11 14.45 4.94 6.55
C ARG A 11 13.61 3.79 6.01
N VAL A 12 12.31 4.01 5.82
CA VAL A 12 11.40 3.01 5.24
C VAL A 12 11.57 3.00 3.72
N GLU A 13 11.60 4.18 3.10
CA GLU A 13 11.80 4.35 1.65
C GLU A 13 13.15 3.80 1.16
N ASN A 14 14.24 4.03 1.90
CA ASN A 14 15.60 3.70 1.46
C ASN A 14 16.12 2.34 1.96
N ASN A 15 15.29 1.52 2.62
CA ASN A 15 15.72 0.19 3.11
C ASN A 15 14.73 -0.93 2.73
N PRO A 16 14.43 -1.12 1.43
CA PRO A 16 13.60 -2.22 1.00
C PRO A 16 14.30 -3.56 1.25
N GLN A 17 13.52 -4.56 1.67
CA GLN A 17 13.94 -5.96 1.72
C GLN A 17 13.57 -6.63 0.39
N PRO A 18 14.32 -7.65 -0.06
CA PRO A 18 14.01 -8.37 -1.29
C PRO A 18 12.58 -8.94 -1.28
N GLY A 19 11.84 -8.75 -2.37
CA GLY A 19 10.48 -9.25 -2.51
C GLY A 19 9.64 -8.46 -3.52
N PRO A 20 8.39 -8.89 -3.76
CA PRO A 20 7.58 -8.39 -4.87
C PRO A 20 7.28 -6.90 -4.80
N TYR A 21 7.17 -6.32 -3.59
CA TYR A 21 6.94 -4.88 -3.43
C TYR A 21 8.19 -4.06 -3.70
N ALA A 22 9.39 -4.57 -3.40
CA ALA A 22 10.64 -3.91 -3.79
C ALA A 22 10.79 -3.89 -5.31
N ASP A 23 10.51 -5.03 -5.96
CA ASP A 23 10.56 -5.16 -7.43
C ASP A 23 9.54 -4.22 -8.10
N ALA A 24 8.31 -4.16 -7.57
CA ALA A 24 7.26 -3.28 -8.08
C ALA A 24 7.63 -1.79 -7.94
N VAL A 25 8.18 -1.38 -6.80
CA VAL A 25 8.66 -0.01 -6.59
C VAL A 25 9.76 0.34 -7.61
N GLN A 26 10.76 -0.53 -7.76
CA GLN A 26 11.86 -0.31 -8.71
C GLN A 26 11.34 -0.21 -10.16
N MET A 27 10.41 -1.08 -10.54
CA MET A 27 9.76 -1.04 -11.85
C MET A 27 9.06 0.30 -12.08
N MET A 28 8.21 0.74 -11.16
CA MET A 28 7.46 2.01 -11.30
C MET A 28 8.38 3.23 -11.33
N GLN A 29 9.43 3.23 -10.50
CA GLN A 29 10.46 4.28 -10.51
C GLN A 29 11.20 4.34 -11.86
N SER A 30 11.62 3.20 -12.41
CA SER A 30 12.29 3.14 -13.71
C SER A 30 11.40 3.61 -14.86
N ALA A 31 10.09 3.38 -14.76
CA ALA A 31 9.08 3.85 -15.71
C ALA A 31 8.69 5.33 -15.52
N GLY A 32 9.19 5.99 -14.46
CA GLY A 32 8.83 7.36 -14.12
C GLY A 32 7.34 7.53 -13.76
N GLN A 33 6.70 6.48 -13.24
CA GLN A 33 5.28 6.44 -12.90
C GLN A 33 5.06 6.59 -11.39
N GLU A 34 3.90 7.16 -11.04
CA GLU A 34 3.45 7.21 -9.65
C GLU A 34 2.94 5.84 -9.18
N TYR A 35 3.08 5.57 -7.89
CA TYR A 35 2.68 4.33 -7.24
C TYR A 35 2.26 4.61 -5.79
N PRO A 36 1.47 3.71 -5.16
CA PRO A 36 1.09 3.87 -3.76
C PRO A 36 2.31 3.83 -2.84
N GLN A 37 2.56 4.90 -2.08
CA GLN A 37 3.74 4.98 -1.21
C GLN A 37 3.74 3.92 -0.09
N ILE A 38 2.59 3.31 0.23
CA ILE A 38 2.50 2.20 1.19
C ILE A 38 3.32 0.98 0.77
N TRP A 39 3.64 0.85 -0.54
CA TRP A 39 4.52 -0.21 -1.02
C TRP A 39 5.91 -0.16 -0.40
N HIS A 40 6.41 1.03 -0.02
CA HIS A 40 7.66 1.16 0.72
C HIS A 40 7.59 0.49 2.09
N LEU A 41 6.48 0.64 2.81
CA LEU A 41 6.26 -0.06 4.08
C LEU A 41 6.23 -1.57 3.87
N PHE A 42 5.61 -2.01 2.76
CA PHE A 42 5.49 -3.42 2.43
C PHE A 42 6.84 -4.05 2.07
N ALA A 43 7.68 -3.31 1.34
CA ALA A 43 9.05 -3.70 1.04
C ALA A 43 9.96 -3.64 2.28
N PHE A 44 9.75 -2.70 3.21
CA PHE A 44 10.57 -2.55 4.41
C PHE A 44 10.39 -3.69 5.43
N GLN A 45 9.16 -4.17 5.64
CA GLN A 45 8.87 -5.22 6.65
C GLN A 45 7.97 -6.35 6.09
N PRO A 46 8.44 -7.13 5.10
CA PRO A 46 7.63 -8.09 4.35
C PRO A 46 7.01 -9.20 5.22
N ARG A 47 7.67 -9.60 6.31
CA ARG A 47 7.12 -10.63 7.23
C ARG A 47 5.81 -10.18 7.88
N ALA A 48 5.65 -8.89 8.17
CA ALA A 48 4.41 -8.38 8.76
C ALA A 48 3.39 -8.01 7.67
N THR A 49 3.85 -7.30 6.64
CA THR A 49 2.99 -6.71 5.62
C THR A 49 2.45 -7.71 4.61
N GLY A 50 3.11 -8.85 4.41
CA GLY A 50 2.57 -9.95 3.59
C GLY A 50 1.25 -10.50 4.15
N HIS A 51 1.14 -10.63 5.47
CA HIS A 51 -0.11 -11.03 6.12
C HIS A 51 -1.20 -9.96 5.98
N LEU A 52 -0.83 -8.69 6.13
CA LEU A 52 -1.74 -7.57 5.94
C LEU A 52 -2.27 -7.51 4.49
N ALA A 53 -1.39 -7.64 3.50
CA ALA A 53 -1.77 -7.63 2.09
C ALA A 53 -2.76 -8.75 1.76
N ARG A 54 -2.50 -9.97 2.26
CA ARG A 54 -3.42 -11.11 2.09
C ARG A 54 -4.75 -10.84 2.77
N PHE A 55 -4.75 -10.38 4.02
CA PHE A 55 -5.98 -10.05 4.74
C PHE A 55 -6.81 -9.00 3.99
N THR A 56 -6.18 -7.92 3.52
CA THR A 56 -6.86 -6.87 2.75
C THR A 56 -7.44 -7.42 1.43
N GLN A 57 -6.73 -8.31 0.73
CA GLN A 57 -7.26 -8.96 -0.48
C GLN A 57 -8.54 -9.75 -0.16
N GLU A 58 -8.45 -10.65 0.82
CA GLU A 58 -9.56 -11.53 1.24
C GLU A 58 -10.77 -10.70 1.70
N ILE A 59 -10.56 -9.70 2.55
CA ILE A 59 -11.64 -8.88 3.09
C ILE A 59 -12.23 -7.94 2.05
N MET A 60 -11.44 -7.33 1.16
CA MET A 60 -11.95 -6.27 0.29
C MET A 60 -12.47 -6.79 -1.05
N ARG A 61 -11.92 -7.90 -1.57
CA ARG A 61 -12.15 -8.29 -2.97
C ARG A 61 -12.81 -9.65 -3.17
N GLU A 62 -12.63 -10.59 -2.24
CA GLU A 62 -13.18 -11.95 -2.40
C GLU A 62 -14.70 -11.99 -2.13
N PRO A 63 -15.41 -13.03 -2.65
CA PRO A 63 -16.86 -13.17 -2.46
C PRO A 63 -17.28 -13.10 -0.99
N GLY A 64 -18.38 -12.39 -0.72
CA GLY A 64 -18.90 -12.23 0.63
C GLY A 64 -20.21 -11.44 0.68
N PRO A 65 -20.81 -11.29 1.86
CA PRO A 65 -22.16 -10.71 1.99
C PRO A 65 -22.21 -9.20 1.72
N LEU A 66 -21.07 -8.50 1.77
CA LEU A 66 -20.96 -7.08 1.46
C LEU A 66 -20.40 -6.90 0.04
N SER A 67 -20.98 -5.97 -0.73
CA SER A 67 -20.43 -5.61 -2.04
C SER A 67 -19.06 -4.92 -1.89
N PRO A 68 -18.17 -4.99 -2.90
CA PRO A 68 -16.88 -4.30 -2.87
C PRO A 68 -17.01 -2.80 -2.55
N GLY A 69 -17.98 -2.12 -3.17
CA GLY A 69 -18.21 -0.69 -2.92
C GLY A 69 -18.60 -0.36 -1.47
N LEU A 70 -19.39 -1.21 -0.81
CA LEU A 70 -19.74 -1.00 0.61
C LEU A 70 -18.54 -1.23 1.53
N ARG A 71 -17.66 -2.18 1.20
CA ARG A 71 -16.41 -2.41 1.95
C ARG A 71 -15.49 -1.19 1.86
N GLU A 72 -15.33 -0.63 0.66
CA GLU A 72 -14.57 0.62 0.46
C GLU A 72 -15.19 1.82 1.20
N LEU A 73 -16.52 1.92 1.22
CA LEU A 73 -17.20 2.98 1.99
C LEU A 73 -16.90 2.88 3.49
N ILE A 74 -16.92 1.67 4.07
CA ILE A 74 -16.56 1.44 5.47
C ILE A 74 -15.08 1.81 5.71
N ALA A 75 -14.18 1.38 4.81
CA ALA A 75 -12.75 1.68 4.91
C ALA A 75 -12.49 3.20 4.86
N ALA A 76 -13.06 3.91 3.87
CA ALA A 76 -12.92 5.36 3.75
C ALA A 76 -13.50 6.11 4.96
N PHE A 77 -14.69 5.72 5.43
CA PHE A 77 -15.33 6.35 6.57
C PHE A 77 -14.51 6.17 7.87
N THR A 78 -14.01 4.97 8.12
CA THR A 78 -13.21 4.68 9.31
C THR A 78 -11.81 5.30 9.25
N SER A 79 -11.16 5.32 8.08
CA SER A 79 -9.89 6.02 7.86
C SER A 79 -10.01 7.53 8.11
N ALA A 80 -11.10 8.16 7.64
CA ALA A 80 -11.36 9.57 7.89
C ALA A 80 -11.54 9.87 9.39
N ARG A 81 -12.17 8.96 10.15
CA ARG A 81 -12.31 9.10 11.62
C ARG A 81 -11.00 8.87 12.38
N ASN A 82 -10.05 8.17 11.78
CA ASN A 82 -8.76 7.85 12.37
C ASN A 82 -7.64 8.80 11.91
N ASP A 83 -7.99 9.91 11.24
CA ASP A 83 -7.02 10.86 10.69
C ASP A 83 -5.92 10.15 9.88
N CYS A 84 -6.32 9.20 9.04
CA CYS A 84 -5.43 8.44 8.16
C CYS A 84 -5.52 9.01 6.74
N PRO A 85 -4.71 10.04 6.38
CA PRO A 85 -4.77 10.70 5.07
C PRO A 85 -4.03 9.92 3.96
N PHE A 86 -3.53 8.73 4.30
CA PHE A 86 -2.67 7.91 3.44
C PHE A 86 -3.39 7.41 2.20
#